data_AF-A0A6A6GRV4-F1
#
_entry.id   AF-A0A6A6GRV4-F1
#
_cell.length_a   1.000
_cell.length_b   1.000
_cell.length_c   1.000
_cell.angle_alpha   90.00
_cell.angle_beta   90.00
_cell.angle_gamma   90.00
#
_symmetry.space_group_name_H-M   'P 1'
#
loop_
_entity.id
_entity.type
_entity.pdbx_description
1 polymer ?
#
loop_
_entity_poly.entity_id
_entity_poly.type
_entity_poly.pdbx_seq_one_letter_code
_entity_poly.pdbx_strand_id
1 'polypeptide(L)' 'INLALTLNSLANNLTKCQIWHTAYGLNYKAIKTQFALNAYKPSHKPRRLFRNTNWCSAG' A
#
# COMPACT_ATOMS: atom_id res chain seq x y z
N ILE A 1 15.33 5.39 -9.78
CA ILE A 1 14.35 6.50 -9.82
C ILE A 1 13.11 6.01 -9.06
N ASN A 2 12.51 6.84 -8.19
CA ASN A 2 11.31 6.50 -7.45
C ASN A 2 10.20 7.49 -7.83
N LEU A 3 9.02 6.99 -8.22
CA LEU A 3 7.89 7.82 -8.65
C LEU A 3 6.60 7.34 -7.97
N ALA A 4 5.73 8.29 -7.64
CA ALA A 4 4.34 8.01 -7.29
C ALA A 4 3.44 8.71 -8.30
N LEU A 5 2.60 7.94 -8.98
CA LEU A 5 1.63 8.44 -9.95
C LEU A 5 0.26 8.53 -9.30
N THR A 6 -0.47 9.60 -9.59
CA THR A 6 -1.85 9.79 -9.12
C THR A 6 -2.72 10.30 -10.24
N LEU A 7 -4.02 10.03 -10.16
CA LEU A 7 -5.00 10.68 -11.00
C LEU A 7 -5.08 12.17 -10.65
N ASN A 8 -5.29 13.01 -11.67
CA ASN A 8 -5.48 14.46 -11.47
C ASN A 8 -6.66 14.74 -10.52
N SER A 9 -7.72 13.92 -10.59
CA SER A 9 -8.88 14.03 -9.70
C SER A 9 -8.57 13.78 -8.22
N LEU A 10 -7.43 13.16 -7.91
CA LEU A 10 -6.99 12.84 -6.54
C LEU A 10 -5.86 13.76 -6.05
N ALA A 11 -5.37 14.67 -6.90
CA ALA A 11 -4.25 15.55 -6.57
C ALA A 11 -4.56 16.43 -5.34
N ASN A 12 -5.78 16.97 -5.25
CA ASN A 12 -6.22 17.79 -4.12
C ASN A 12 -6.34 17.00 -2.81
N ASN A 13 -6.45 15.67 -2.86
CA ASN A 13 -6.52 14.83 -1.68
C ASN A 13 -5.14 14.35 -1.23
N LEU A 14 -4.07 14.58 -2.00
CA LEU A 14 -2.71 14.18 -1.63
C LEU A 14 -2.19 15.09 -0.52
N THR A 15 -2.14 14.57 0.71
CA THR A 15 -1.65 15.33 1.87
C THR A 15 -0.17 15.14 2.13
N LYS A 16 0.42 14.06 1.61
CA LYS A 16 1.84 13.78 1.78
C LYS A 16 2.41 12.95 0.63
N CYS A 17 3.57 13.35 0.12
CA CYS A 17 4.42 12.53 -0.75
C CYS A 17 5.87 12.77 -0.36
N GLN A 18 6.55 11.75 0.17
CA GLN A 18 7.94 11.89 0.63
C GLN A 18 8.69 10.58 0.51
N ILE A 19 10.03 10.67 0.47
CA ILE A 19 10.87 9.50 0.60
C ILE A 19 10.73 8.94 2.03
N TRP A 20 10.47 7.65 2.13
CA TRP A 20 10.45 6.92 3.37
C TRP A 20 11.88 6.51 3.72
N HIS A 21 12.45 7.13 4.76
CA HIS A 21 13.86 6.99 5.14
C HIS A 21 14.18 5.76 5.99
N THR A 22 13.17 5.03 6.47
CA THR A 22 13.38 3.76 7.18
C THR A 22 13.93 2.70 6.23
N ALA A 23 15.10 2.14 6.58
CA ALA A 23 15.79 1.15 5.77
C ALA A 23 15.20 -0.25 5.98
N TYR A 24 14.67 -0.85 4.91
CA TYR A 24 14.16 -2.23 4.91
C TYR A 24 15.08 -3.19 4.13
N GLY A 25 16.39 -2.89 4.07
CA GLY A 25 17.38 -3.81 3.49
C GLY A 25 17.50 -3.82 1.96
N LEU A 26 16.92 -2.83 1.27
CA LEU A 26 17.07 -2.66 -0.19
C LEU A 26 17.85 -1.38 -0.52
N ASN A 27 18.58 -1.40 -1.64
CA ASN A 27 19.37 -0.26 -2.15
C ASN A 27 18.51 0.93 -2.62
N TYR A 28 17.18 0.79 -2.62
CA TYR A 28 16.23 1.81 -3.03
C TYR A 28 15.39 2.26 -1.84
N LYS A 29 15.21 3.58 -1.71
CA LYS A 29 14.34 4.16 -0.68
C LYS A 29 12.87 4.03 -1.11
N ALA A 30 11.98 3.68 -0.18
CA ALA A 30 10.55 3.64 -0.45
C ALA A 30 9.95 5.06 -0.57
N ILE A 31 8.76 5.19 -1.16
CA ILE A 31 7.96 6.43 -1.13
C ILE A 31 6.78 6.23 -0.18
N LYS A 32 6.54 7.21 0.70
CA LYS A 32 5.32 7.33 1.50
C LYS A 32 4.37 8.31 0.84
N THR A 33 3.19 7.86 0.45
CA THR A 33 2.07 8.71 0.05
C THR A 33 0.94 8.63 1.06
N GLN A 34 0.25 9.75 1.30
CA GLN A 34 -0.95 9.82 2.13
C GLN A 34 -2.00 10.66 1.44
N PHE A 35 -3.24 10.17 1.47
CA PHE A 35 -4.39 10.85 0.89
C PHE A 35 -5.46 11.05 1.96
N ALA A 36 -6.07 12.24 1.99
CA ALA A 36 -7.25 12.52 2.79
C ALA A 36 -8.51 12.11 2.02
N LEU A 37 -8.86 10.83 2.13
CA LEU A 37 -10.01 10.22 1.47
C LEU A 37 -10.84 9.45 2.50
N ASN A 38 -12.16 9.49 2.34
CA ASN A 38 -13.05 8.54 3.00
C ASN A 38 -12.95 7.21 2.27
N ALA A 39 -11.88 6.46 2.55
CA ALA A 39 -11.70 5.13 2.00
C ALA A 39 -12.79 4.22 2.58
N TYR A 40 -13.55 3.56 1.70
CA TYR A 40 -14.43 2.47 2.10
C TYR A 40 -13.60 1.45 2.89
N LYS A 41 -13.95 1.24 4.15
CA LYS A 41 -13.35 0.18 4.96
C LYS A 41 -14.09 -1.10 4.62
N PRO A 42 -13.51 -2.04 3.88
CA PRO A 42 -14.18 -3.30 3.61
C PRO A 42 -14.49 -3.99 4.95
N SER A 43 -15.77 -4.28 5.19
CA SER A 43 -16.24 -5.09 6.31
C SER A 43 -15.84 -6.56 6.16
N HIS A 44 -15.42 -6.96 4.97
CA HIS A 44 -14.96 -8.31 4.68
C HIS A 44 -13.61 -8.58 5.33
N LYS A 45 -13.49 -9.74 5.98
CA LYS A 45 -12.20 -10.25 6.46
C LYS A 45 -11.21 -10.22 5.29
N PRO A 46 -10.04 -9.58 5.43
CA PRO A 46 -9.05 -9.54 4.35
C PRO A 46 -8.75 -10.98 3.92
N ARG A 47 -8.78 -11.22 2.60
CA ARG A 47 -8.45 -12.54 2.04
C ARG A 47 -7.04 -12.89 2.54
N ARG A 48 -6.89 -14.06 3.16
CA ARG A 48 -5.58 -14.53 3.64
C ARG A 48 -4.57 -14.41 2.49
N LEU A 49 -3.47 -13.70 2.73
CA LEU A 49 -2.35 -13.69 1.79
C LEU A 49 -1.91 -15.14 1.57
N PHE A 50 -1.59 -15.51 0.32
CA PHE A 50 -1.26 -16.89 -0.10
C PHE A 50 -0.27 -17.64 0.83
N ARG A 51 0.60 -16.90 1.54
CA ARG A 51 1.60 -17.45 2.48
C ARG A 51 1.01 -17.96 3.80
N ASN A 52 -0.21 -17.55 4.16
CA ASN A 52 -0.91 -17.93 5.40
C ASN A 52 -2.15 -18.80 5.13
N THR A 53 -2.28 -19.30 3.90
CA THR A 53 -3.31 -20.29 3.56
C THR A 53 -2.86 -21.64 4.10
N ASN A 54 -3.69 -22.29 4.92
CA ASN A 54 -3.45 -23.69 5.30
C ASN A 54 -3.70 -24.53 4.07
N TRP A 55 -2.66 -24.84 3.30
CA TRP A 55 -2.72 -25.74 2.14
C TRP A 55 -2.89 -27.21 2.53
N CYS A 56 -3.31 -27.49 3.76
CA CYS A 56 -3.52 -28.86 4.22
C CYS A 56 -4.71 -29.48 3.51
N SER A 57 -4.35 -30.25 2.48
CA SER A 57 -5.00 -31.46 1.97
C SER A 57 -6.45 -31.30 1.56
N ALA A 58 -6.65 -30.89 0.30
CA ALA A 58 -7.76 -31.46 -0.46
C ALA A 58 -7.57 -32.98 -0.47
N GLY A 59 -8.33 -33.67 0.38
CA GLY A 59 -8.54 -35.11 0.31
C GLY A 59 -9.42 -35.47 -0.87
#